data_AF-A0A5B7BK81-F1
#
_entry.id   AF-A0A5B7BK81-F1
#
_cell.length_a   1.000
_cell.length_b   1.000
_cell.length_c   1.000
_cell.angle_alpha   90.00
_cell.angle_beta   90.00
_cell.angle_gamma   90.00
#
_symmetry.space_group_name_H-M   'P 1'
#
loop_
_entity.id
_entity.type
_entity.pdbx_description
1 polymer ?
#
loop_
_entity_poly.entity_id
_entity_poly.type
_entity_poly.pdbx_seq_one_letter_code
_entity_poly.pdbx_strand_id
1 'polypeptide(L)'
;MEEWIKSIINSTSQSRAEKPPRINRVPSVLRDTKDYEKYCEPRFVSIGPYHYGKSNLHHVQKLKYRIANKFASNDQQQLKVLYDKLFEKIEEVKESYDNENLASEFDDNKKLAQMMLLDGCFVLYYIKSVVGEKTYKEDLEMKSHVITCVGQDLFLLENQ
;
A
#
# COMPACT_ATOMS: atom_id res chain seq x y z
N MET A 1 -36.08 -12.73 30.30
CA MET A 1 -34.64 -12.51 30.00
C MET A 1 -34.59 -11.54 28.84
N GLU A 2 -34.09 -10.33 29.09
CA GLU A 2 -34.19 -9.17 28.21
C GLU A 2 -33.46 -9.44 26.88
N GLU A 3 -34.07 -9.07 25.74
CA GLU A 3 -33.57 -9.40 24.40
C GLU A 3 -32.15 -8.87 24.12
N TRP A 4 -31.75 -7.77 24.76
CA TRP A 4 -30.39 -7.24 24.66
C TRP A 4 -29.33 -8.16 25.30
N ILE A 5 -29.69 -8.90 26.35
CA ILE A 5 -28.80 -9.90 26.98
C ILE A 5 -28.56 -11.06 26.02
N LYS A 6 -29.60 -11.52 25.31
CA LYS A 6 -29.46 -12.53 24.26
C LYS A 6 -28.58 -12.04 23.10
N SER A 7 -28.67 -10.75 22.76
CA SER A 7 -27.82 -10.12 21.74
C SER A 7 -26.33 -10.13 22.13
N ILE A 8 -26.00 -9.87 23.40
CA ILE A 8 -24.61 -9.91 23.92
C ILE A 8 -24.04 -11.35 23.89
N ILE A 9 -24.84 -12.34 24.26
CA ILE A 9 -24.39 -13.74 24.24
C ILE A 9 -24.16 -14.20 22.79
N ASN A 10 -25.02 -13.79 21.87
CA ASN A 10 -24.93 -14.15 20.45
C ASN A 10 -23.79 -13.42 19.71
N SER A 11 -23.40 -12.20 20.11
CA SER A 11 -22.26 -11.49 19.50
C SER A 11 -20.92 -12.18 19.77
N THR A 12 -20.82 -12.91 20.88
CA THR A 12 -19.64 -13.68 21.26
C THR A 12 -19.53 -15.00 20.50
N SER A 13 -20.64 -15.47 19.90
CA SER A 13 -20.75 -16.78 19.26
C SER A 13 -20.52 -16.75 17.74
N GLN A 14 -20.13 -15.61 17.17
CA GLN A 14 -19.68 -15.56 15.77
C GLN A 14 -18.42 -16.40 15.65
N SER A 15 -18.57 -17.56 15.01
CA SER A 15 -17.45 -18.43 14.65
C SER A 15 -16.41 -17.59 13.92
N ARG A 16 -15.15 -17.74 14.34
CA ARG A 16 -14.00 -17.08 13.74
C ARG A 16 -13.75 -17.73 12.38
N ALA A 17 -14.62 -17.44 11.41
CA ALA A 17 -14.27 -17.59 10.01
C ALA A 17 -12.92 -16.88 9.82
N GLU A 18 -11.99 -17.50 9.09
CA GLU A 18 -10.73 -16.86 8.74
C GLU A 18 -11.06 -15.61 7.95
N LYS A 19 -11.08 -14.46 8.63
CA LYS A 19 -11.28 -13.18 7.98
C LYS A 19 -10.07 -12.97 7.07
N PRO A 20 -10.27 -12.53 5.81
CA PRO A 20 -9.15 -12.18 4.96
C PRO A 20 -8.25 -11.16 5.69
N PRO A 21 -6.93 -11.19 5.44
CA PRO A 21 -6.01 -10.24 6.05
C PRO A 21 -6.51 -8.82 5.80
N ARG A 22 -6.57 -8.02 6.87
CA ARG A 22 -7.06 -6.63 6.82
C ARG A 22 -5.92 -5.64 6.92
N ILE A 23 -5.90 -4.68 6.02
CA ILE A 23 -5.08 -3.48 6.07
C ILE A 23 -5.94 -2.43 6.76
N ASN A 24 -5.67 -2.22 8.05
CA ASN A 24 -6.45 -1.31 8.88
C ASN A 24 -5.78 0.06 8.89
N ARG A 25 -6.58 1.13 8.88
CA ARG A 25 -6.07 2.43 9.28
C ARG A 25 -5.73 2.47 10.77
N VAL A 26 -4.81 3.34 11.13
CA VAL A 26 -4.57 3.79 12.50
C VAL A 26 -5.91 4.26 13.09
N PRO A 27 -6.31 3.78 14.28
CA PRO A 27 -7.56 4.18 14.92
C PRO A 27 -7.75 5.70 14.97
N SER A 28 -8.99 6.18 14.78
CA SER A 28 -9.32 7.61 14.76
C SER A 28 -8.79 8.37 15.98
N VAL A 29 -8.87 7.76 17.17
CA VAL A 29 -8.35 8.31 18.43
C VAL A 29 -6.87 8.69 18.36
N LEU A 30 -6.07 7.96 17.57
CA LEU A 30 -4.65 8.25 17.37
C LEU A 30 -4.43 9.26 16.23
N ARG A 31 -5.31 9.30 15.23
CA ARG A 31 -5.24 10.24 14.10
C ARG A 31 -5.45 11.69 14.51
N ASP A 32 -6.26 11.92 15.54
CA ASP A 32 -6.56 13.27 16.05
C ASP A 32 -5.42 13.84 16.94
N THR A 33 -4.32 13.10 17.11
CA THR A 33 -3.17 13.55 17.89
C THR A 33 -2.14 14.27 17.02
N LYS A 34 -1.39 15.21 17.60
CA LYS A 34 -0.25 15.86 16.93
C LYS A 34 0.86 14.89 16.51
N ASP A 35 0.87 13.71 17.11
CA ASP A 35 1.86 12.67 16.88
C ASP A 35 1.54 11.84 15.61
N TYR A 36 0.32 11.88 15.09
CA TYR A 36 -0.07 11.14 13.88
C TYR A 36 0.76 11.53 12.66
N GLU A 37 0.87 12.84 12.37
CA GLU A 37 1.69 13.34 11.26
C GLU A 37 3.16 12.91 11.38
N LYS A 38 3.63 12.71 12.61
CA LYS A 38 5.02 12.36 12.89
C LYS A 38 5.31 10.87 12.76
N TYR A 39 4.37 10.01 13.16
CA TYR A 39 4.61 8.56 13.30
C TYR A 39 3.75 7.67 12.42
N CYS A 40 2.76 8.22 11.73
CA CYS A 40 1.83 7.44 10.91
C CYS A 40 1.81 7.91 9.46
N GLU A 41 2.05 9.20 9.19
CA GLU A 41 2.07 9.69 7.81
C GLU A 41 3.42 9.45 7.10
N PRO A 42 3.41 8.91 5.87
CA PRO A 42 4.62 8.76 5.05
C PRO A 42 5.15 10.12 4.60
N ARG A 43 6.48 10.23 4.57
CA ARG A 43 7.16 11.50 4.30
C ARG A 43 7.78 11.57 2.89
N PHE A 44 8.07 10.42 2.30
CA PHE A 44 8.77 10.26 1.03
C PHE A 44 7.98 9.41 0.03
N VAL A 45 7.42 8.28 0.46
CA VAL A 45 6.68 7.37 -0.41
C VAL A 45 5.40 6.85 0.25
N SER A 46 4.27 7.08 -0.42
CA SER A 46 3.02 6.38 -0.14
C SER A 46 3.06 4.99 -0.76
N ILE A 47 2.61 3.96 -0.07
CA ILE A 47 2.22 2.68 -0.68
C ILE A 47 0.71 2.49 -0.48
N GLY A 48 0.02 1.99 -1.50
CA GLY A 48 -1.42 1.79 -1.52
C GLY A 48 -2.28 3.06 -1.31
N PRO A 49 -3.59 2.90 -1.05
CA PRO A 49 -4.60 3.93 -1.27
C PRO A 49 -4.68 4.99 -0.18
N TYR A 50 -4.26 4.71 1.06
CA TYR A 50 -4.53 5.60 2.20
C TYR A 50 -3.80 6.95 2.13
N HIS A 51 -2.64 6.98 1.47
CA HIS A 51 -1.85 8.20 1.29
C HIS A 51 -1.58 8.54 -0.18
N TYR A 52 -2.32 7.91 -1.10
CA TYR A 52 -2.19 8.17 -2.52
C TYR A 52 -2.52 9.63 -2.85
N GLY A 53 -1.79 10.20 -3.81
CA GLY A 53 -2.05 11.55 -4.32
C GLY A 53 -1.62 12.71 -3.41
N LYS A 54 -1.07 12.44 -2.22
CA LYS A 54 -0.51 13.50 -1.36
C LYS A 54 0.61 14.25 -2.08
N SER A 55 0.49 15.57 -2.13
CA SER A 55 1.30 16.44 -3.01
C SER A 55 2.80 16.42 -2.68
N ASN A 56 3.15 16.21 -1.41
CA ASN A 56 4.53 16.06 -0.95
C ASN A 56 5.22 14.79 -1.48
N LEU A 57 4.48 13.84 -2.08
CA LEU A 57 4.99 12.53 -2.49
C LEU A 57 5.10 12.37 -4.03
N HIS A 58 4.79 13.41 -4.82
CA HIS A 58 4.78 13.34 -6.29
C HIS A 58 6.11 12.96 -6.93
N HIS A 59 7.24 13.34 -6.31
CA HIS A 59 8.57 13.02 -6.84
C HIS A 59 8.79 11.51 -6.92
N VAL A 60 8.37 10.76 -5.88
CA VAL A 60 8.53 9.31 -5.87
C VAL A 60 7.56 8.65 -6.83
N GLN A 61 6.37 9.22 -7.08
CA GLN A 61 5.46 8.65 -8.09
C GLN A 61 6.09 8.56 -9.48
N LYS A 62 6.83 9.59 -9.93
CA LYS A 62 7.56 9.53 -11.20
C LYS A 62 8.61 8.41 -11.21
N LEU A 63 9.29 8.20 -10.09
CA LEU A 63 10.27 7.13 -9.93
C LEU A 63 9.61 5.74 -10.01
N LYS A 64 8.41 5.55 -9.44
CA LYS A 64 7.67 4.28 -9.56
C LYS A 64 7.38 3.89 -11.00
N TYR A 65 6.97 4.85 -11.85
CA TYR A 65 6.78 4.60 -13.29
C TYR A 65 8.07 4.12 -13.96
N ARG A 66 9.20 4.78 -13.68
CA ARG A 66 10.51 4.39 -14.24
C ARG A 66 10.89 2.98 -13.79
N ILE A 67 10.68 2.66 -12.51
CA ILE A 67 10.96 1.33 -11.94
C ILE A 67 10.06 0.26 -12.56
N ALA A 68 8.76 0.49 -12.68
CA ALA A 68 7.84 -0.46 -13.30
C ALA A 68 8.24 -0.74 -14.75
N ASN A 69 8.65 0.29 -15.49
CA ASN A 69 9.16 0.13 -16.86
C ASN A 69 10.49 -0.67 -16.90
N LYS A 70 11.40 -0.45 -15.94
CA LYS A 70 12.62 -1.27 -15.78
C LYS A 70 12.29 -2.74 -15.50
N PHE A 71 11.32 -3.01 -14.62
CA PHE A 71 10.86 -4.38 -14.33
C PHE A 71 10.27 -5.08 -15.54
N ALA A 72 9.54 -4.34 -16.37
CA ALA A 72 9.02 -4.83 -17.63
C ALA A 72 10.08 -4.91 -18.73
N SER A 73 11.36 -4.57 -18.48
CA SER A 73 12.42 -4.52 -19.49
C SER A 73 12.08 -3.67 -20.72
N ASN A 74 11.29 -2.59 -20.54
CA ASN A 74 10.69 -1.78 -21.62
C ASN A 74 9.75 -2.54 -22.56
N ASP A 75 9.27 -3.73 -22.16
CA ASP A 75 8.33 -4.54 -22.91
C ASP A 75 6.89 -4.28 -22.42
N GLN A 76 6.11 -3.62 -23.27
CA GLN A 76 4.71 -3.31 -22.99
C GLN A 76 3.87 -4.58 -22.74
N GLN A 77 4.19 -5.70 -23.41
CA GLN A 77 3.46 -6.94 -23.24
C GLN A 77 3.72 -7.55 -21.87
N GLN A 78 4.97 -7.48 -21.38
CA GLN A 78 5.29 -7.92 -20.01
C GLN A 78 4.56 -7.09 -18.96
N LEU A 79 4.55 -5.77 -19.10
CA LEU A 79 3.82 -4.89 -18.19
C LEU A 79 2.33 -5.20 -18.19
N LYS A 80 1.75 -5.45 -19.37
CA LYS A 80 0.34 -5.85 -19.52
C LYS A 80 0.06 -7.17 -18.82
N VAL A 81 0.92 -8.19 -18.95
CA VAL A 81 0.75 -9.48 -18.26
C VAL A 81 0.79 -9.32 -16.74
N LEU A 82 1.68 -8.46 -16.21
CA LEU A 82 1.71 -8.17 -14.77
C LEU A 82 0.44 -7.46 -14.31
N TYR A 83 -0.02 -6.46 -15.08
CA TYR A 83 -1.26 -5.75 -14.81
C TYR A 83 -2.46 -6.69 -14.82
N ASP A 84 -2.61 -7.54 -15.85
CA ASP A 84 -3.75 -8.44 -15.99
C ASP A 84 -3.82 -9.42 -14.80
N LYS A 85 -2.68 -10.01 -14.40
CA LYS A 85 -2.59 -10.90 -13.22
C LYS A 85 -2.95 -10.21 -11.91
N LEU A 86 -2.55 -8.95 -11.74
CA LEU A 86 -2.91 -8.16 -10.57
C LEU A 86 -4.39 -7.79 -10.59
N PHE A 87 -4.91 -7.45 -11.77
CA PHE A 87 -6.31 -7.08 -11.96
C PHE A 87 -7.26 -8.23 -11.64
N GLU A 88 -6.89 -9.47 -11.94
CA GLU A 88 -7.62 -10.69 -11.52
C GLU A 88 -7.81 -10.79 -10.00
N LYS A 89 -6.93 -10.14 -9.21
CA LYS A 89 -6.92 -10.18 -7.74
C LYS A 89 -7.35 -8.87 -7.09
N ILE A 90 -7.73 -7.87 -7.88
CA ILE A 90 -7.89 -6.52 -7.36
C ILE A 90 -9.10 -6.38 -6.43
N GLU A 91 -10.15 -7.17 -6.62
CA GLU A 91 -11.31 -7.18 -5.73
C GLU A 91 -10.94 -7.75 -4.36
N GLU A 92 -10.19 -8.87 -4.32
CA GLU A 92 -9.65 -9.43 -3.07
C GLU A 92 -8.75 -8.42 -2.35
N VAL A 93 -7.90 -7.69 -3.10
CA VAL A 93 -7.07 -6.61 -2.55
C VAL A 93 -7.94 -5.48 -2.01
N LYS A 94 -8.99 -5.06 -2.72
CA LYS A 94 -9.90 -4.00 -2.30
C LYS A 94 -10.61 -4.37 -0.99
N GLU A 95 -11.08 -5.62 -0.88
CA GLU A 95 -11.73 -6.16 0.33
C GLU A 95 -10.80 -6.26 1.54
N SER A 96 -9.48 -6.25 1.33
CA SER A 96 -8.52 -6.19 2.44
C SER A 96 -8.49 -4.83 3.14
N TYR A 97 -8.95 -3.77 2.49
CA TYR A 97 -9.03 -2.43 3.07
C TYR A 97 -10.40 -2.17 3.72
N ASP A 98 -10.43 -1.31 4.72
CA ASP A 98 -11.69 -0.79 5.23
C ASP A 98 -12.41 0.07 4.16
N ASN A 99 -13.45 -0.50 3.53
CA ASN A 99 -14.20 0.09 2.42
C ASN A 99 -14.71 1.52 2.67
N GLU A 100 -15.10 1.85 3.91
CA GLU A 100 -15.56 3.21 4.27
C GLU A 100 -14.46 4.27 4.12
N ASN A 101 -13.20 3.83 4.10
CA ASN A 101 -12.01 4.69 4.13
C ASN A 101 -11.15 4.58 2.87
N LEU A 102 -11.56 3.80 1.87
CA LEU A 102 -10.94 3.86 0.55
C LEU A 102 -11.35 5.18 -0.09
N ALA A 103 -10.39 5.95 -0.61
CA ALA A 103 -10.73 7.17 -1.34
C ALA A 103 -11.69 6.84 -2.47
N SER A 104 -12.70 7.67 -2.72
CA SER A 104 -13.66 7.49 -3.84
C SER A 104 -12.97 7.40 -5.20
N GLU A 105 -11.72 7.86 -5.29
CA GLU A 105 -10.86 7.67 -6.45
C GLU A 105 -10.58 6.19 -6.78
N PHE A 106 -10.70 5.28 -5.81
CA PHE A 106 -10.48 3.83 -5.95
C PHE A 106 -11.75 3.00 -5.99
N ASP A 107 -12.90 3.64 -6.22
CA ASP A 107 -14.10 2.91 -6.64
C ASP A 107 -13.88 2.19 -7.98
N ASP A 108 -13.02 2.76 -8.83
CA ASP A 108 -12.53 2.12 -10.05
C ASP A 108 -11.39 1.14 -9.76
N ASN A 109 -11.68 -0.16 -9.89
CA ASN A 109 -10.70 -1.25 -9.79
C ASN A 109 -9.48 -1.04 -10.70
N LYS A 110 -9.61 -0.36 -11.85
CA LYS A 110 -8.46 -0.10 -12.74
C LYS A 110 -7.45 0.85 -12.10
N LYS A 111 -7.93 1.91 -11.44
CA LYS A 111 -7.05 2.86 -10.75
C LYS A 111 -6.34 2.19 -9.57
N LEU A 112 -7.06 1.38 -8.81
CA LEU A 112 -6.49 0.60 -7.71
C LEU A 112 -5.40 -0.35 -8.24
N ALA A 113 -5.68 -1.11 -9.31
CA ALA A 113 -4.70 -2.01 -9.93
C ALA A 113 -3.46 -1.28 -10.46
N GLN A 114 -3.65 -0.14 -11.13
CA GLN A 114 -2.53 0.67 -11.61
C GLN A 114 -1.61 1.13 -10.47
N MET A 115 -2.20 1.65 -9.39
CA MET A 115 -1.44 2.05 -8.21
C MET A 115 -0.70 0.86 -7.59
N MET A 116 -1.40 -0.26 -7.34
CA MET A 116 -0.83 -1.46 -6.75
C MET A 116 0.32 -2.05 -7.58
N LEU A 117 0.24 -1.97 -8.91
CA LEU A 117 1.31 -2.40 -9.81
C LEU A 117 2.57 -1.55 -9.62
N LEU A 118 2.41 -0.23 -9.65
CA LEU A 118 3.51 0.72 -9.46
C LEU A 118 4.17 0.55 -8.09
N ASP A 119 3.35 0.38 -7.06
CA ASP A 119 3.80 0.21 -5.68
C ASP A 119 4.50 -1.12 -5.46
N GLY A 120 3.94 -2.21 -5.99
CA GLY A 120 4.57 -3.53 -5.94
C GLY A 120 5.92 -3.56 -6.64
N CYS A 121 6.02 -2.98 -7.84
CA CYS A 121 7.30 -2.82 -8.54
C CYS A 121 8.30 -1.98 -7.72
N PHE A 122 7.85 -0.89 -7.09
CA PHE A 122 8.70 -0.05 -6.26
C PHE A 122 9.24 -0.79 -5.03
N VAL A 123 8.38 -1.51 -4.30
CA VAL A 123 8.79 -2.28 -3.11
C VAL A 123 9.77 -3.39 -3.48
N LEU A 124 9.49 -4.14 -4.56
CA LEU A 124 10.42 -5.18 -5.04
C LEU A 124 11.77 -4.58 -5.46
N TYR A 125 11.76 -3.42 -6.12
CA TYR A 125 12.99 -2.71 -6.46
C TYR A 125 13.79 -2.30 -5.22
N TYR A 126 13.11 -1.74 -4.22
CA TYR A 126 13.73 -1.33 -2.96
C TYR A 126 14.38 -2.53 -2.25
N ILE A 127 13.66 -3.65 -2.13
CA ILE A 127 14.16 -4.88 -1.50
C ILE A 127 15.42 -5.37 -2.22
N LYS A 128 15.40 -5.53 -3.55
CA LYS A 128 16.57 -5.96 -4.35
C LYS A 128 17.78 -5.06 -4.16
N SER A 129 17.51 -3.75 -4.08
CA SER A 129 18.51 -2.72 -3.90
C SER A 129 19.17 -2.76 -2.52
N VAL A 130 18.41 -3.02 -1.46
CA VAL A 130 18.93 -3.08 -0.08
C VAL A 130 19.60 -4.42 0.23
N VAL A 131 19.07 -5.53 -0.28
CA VAL A 131 19.53 -6.90 0.03
C VAL A 131 20.80 -7.31 -0.75
N GLY A 132 21.24 -6.52 -1.74
CA GLY A 132 22.65 -6.53 -2.16
C GLY A 132 22.95 -7.06 -3.56
N GLU A 133 22.01 -7.00 -4.50
CA GLU A 133 22.39 -7.09 -5.92
C GLU A 133 23.14 -5.81 -6.31
N LYS A 134 24.47 -5.89 -6.47
CA LYS A 134 25.36 -4.73 -6.78
C LYS A 134 24.83 -3.86 -7.93
N THR A 135 24.24 -4.49 -8.95
CA THR A 135 23.64 -3.84 -10.12
C THR A 135 22.53 -2.85 -9.76
N TYR A 136 21.70 -3.18 -8.75
CA TYR A 136 20.57 -2.34 -8.34
C TYR A 136 20.99 -1.21 -7.39
N LYS A 137 22.13 -1.36 -6.70
CA LYS A 137 22.69 -0.31 -5.83
C LYS A 137 23.21 0.90 -6.60
N GLU A 138 23.76 0.68 -7.79
CA GLU A 138 24.27 1.74 -8.67
C GLU A 138 23.14 2.36 -9.51
N ASP A 139 22.10 1.57 -9.83
CA ASP A 139 20.90 2.00 -10.56
C ASP A 139 19.88 2.76 -9.72
N LEU A 140 20.06 2.76 -8.39
CA LEU A 140 19.24 3.54 -7.47
C LEU A 140 19.42 5.02 -7.81
N GLU A 141 18.42 5.59 -8.49
CA GLU A 141 18.25 7.04 -8.62
C GLU A 141 18.04 7.74 -7.25
N MET A 142 18.23 7.03 -6.13
CA MET A 142 18.00 7.46 -4.76
C MET A 142 19.32 7.52 -3.99
N LYS A 143 19.58 8.67 -3.38
CA LYS A 143 20.72 8.87 -2.48
C LYS A 143 20.56 8.02 -1.21
N SER A 144 21.66 7.74 -0.50
CA SER A 144 21.65 6.91 0.73
C SER A 144 20.62 7.36 1.78
N HIS A 145 20.51 8.66 2.04
CA HIS A 145 19.50 9.20 2.97
C HIS A 145 18.07 9.00 2.48
N VAL A 146 17.82 9.04 1.16
CA VAL A 146 16.50 8.75 0.59
C VAL A 146 16.13 7.29 0.80
N ILE A 147 17.08 6.36 0.65
CA ILE A 147 16.86 4.93 0.92
C ILE A 147 16.47 4.70 2.38
N THR A 148 17.12 5.38 3.32
CA THR A 148 16.76 5.33 4.75
C THR A 148 15.35 5.85 4.99
N CYS A 149 15.00 7.00 4.40
CA CYS A 149 13.67 7.58 4.58
C CYS A 149 12.55 6.73 3.94
N VAL A 150 12.78 6.19 2.74
CA VAL A 150 11.87 5.23 2.11
C VAL A 150 11.70 4.00 2.99
N GLY A 151 12.79 3.50 3.57
CA GLY A 151 12.73 2.39 4.53
C GLY A 151 11.83 2.71 5.71
N GLN A 152 12.00 3.89 6.33
CA GLN A 152 11.13 4.33 7.43
C GLN A 152 9.66 4.34 7.03
N ASP A 153 9.34 4.90 5.86
CA ASP A 153 7.97 4.93 5.35
C ASP A 153 7.41 3.52 5.11
N LEU A 154 8.18 2.59 4.55
CA LEU A 154 7.73 1.21 4.29
C LEU A 154 7.37 0.44 5.57
N PHE A 155 7.94 0.82 6.72
CA PHE A 155 7.63 0.22 8.03
C PHE A 155 6.51 0.94 8.79
N LEU A 156 5.94 2.02 8.25
CA LEU A 156 4.78 2.66 8.85
C LEU A 156 3.56 1.75 8.74
N LEU A 157 2.75 1.72 9.81
CA LEU A 157 1.55 0.88 9.90
C LEU A 157 0.45 1.34 8.93
N GLU A 158 0.33 2.64 8.71
CA GLU A 158 -0.61 3.23 7.75
C GLU A 158 0.20 3.81 6.61
N ASN A 159 0.93 2.96 5.89
CA ASN A 159 1.49 3.36 4.60
C ASN A 159 1.20 2.33 3.53
N GLN A 160 0.29 1.40 3.77
CA GLN A 160 -0.21 0.44 2.79
C GLN A 160 -1.69 0.71 2.58
#